data_AF-A0A0Q0S0C1-F1
#
_entry.id   AF-A0A0Q0S0C1-F1
#
_cell.length_a   1.000
_cell.length_b   1.000
_cell.length_c   1.000
_cell.angle_alpha   90.00
_cell.angle_beta   90.00
_cell.angle_gamma   90.00
#
_symmetry.space_group_name_H-M   'P 1'
#
loop_
_entity.id
_entity.type
_entity.pdbx_description
1 polymer ?
#
loop_
_entity_poly.entity_id
_entity_poly.type
_entity_poly.pdbx_seq_one_letter_code
_entity_poly.pdbx_strand_id
1 'polypeptide(L)'
;MFPSAIILPYLLIKNYNSWNHSLGNPVNGRNVIILITTKGEAQEVVANIIKTLKSYSINTRIIVLTEYYDLYRYDAEILRVPADYKTKNGSKNKQRALQYYSEWLLKNNIGSNTYTLHIDDDNIPDELYIKNVMAMPFDAGQGTIRLREYKNCIISTIANFQRVTFTDALLIYANKKFKPLSVGGEGLTIRADIEAKLGWDFGPIAAEDLLMGQRIHFEGYKYGYIPGIIYIAPALNLKDFYARRGRWIHHFFVSRKCIFNMNSTAVILFSYLYDFMWVPFVGIILWFFDFYFKFHFP
;
A
#
# COMPACT_ATOMS: atom_id res chain seq x y z
N MET A 1 -18.54 21.36 8.93
CA MET A 1 -17.71 20.55 8.01
C MET A 1 -17.62 21.36 6.71
N PHE A 2 -16.45 21.85 6.32
CA PHE A 2 -16.32 22.48 5.00
C PHE A 2 -16.73 21.46 3.92
N PRO A 3 -17.40 21.86 2.83
CA PRO A 3 -17.81 20.90 1.80
C PRO A 3 -16.59 20.20 1.21
N SER A 4 -16.61 18.88 1.09
CA SER A 4 -15.55 18.10 0.43
C SER A 4 -15.30 18.57 -1.00
N ALA A 5 -16.34 19.08 -1.67
CA ALA A 5 -16.29 19.74 -2.98
C ALA A 5 -15.36 20.97 -3.04
N ILE A 6 -15.02 21.59 -1.90
CA ILE A 6 -14.09 22.73 -1.81
C ILE A 6 -12.73 22.29 -1.28
N ILE A 7 -12.71 21.44 -0.24
CA ILE A 7 -11.45 21.00 0.39
C ILE A 7 -10.59 20.19 -0.58
N LEU A 8 -11.18 19.23 -1.30
CA LEU A 8 -10.41 18.35 -2.17
C LEU A 8 -9.71 19.12 -3.30
N PRO A 9 -10.40 19.97 -4.10
CA PRO A 9 -9.73 20.81 -5.09
C PRO A 9 -8.66 21.73 -4.50
N TYR A 10 -8.95 22.36 -3.35
CA TYR A 10 -7.97 23.21 -2.67
C TYR A 10 -6.70 22.44 -2.29
N LEU A 11 -6.83 21.25 -1.70
CA LEU A 11 -5.70 20.42 -1.32
C LEU A 11 -4.93 19.90 -2.54
N LEU A 12 -5.61 19.55 -3.64
CA LEU A 12 -4.95 19.18 -4.89
C LEU A 12 -4.06 20.32 -5.41
N ILE A 13 -4.60 21.53 -5.50
CA ILE A 13 -3.83 22.72 -5.93
C ILE A 13 -2.65 22.95 -4.99
N LYS A 14 -2.88 22.90 -3.68
CA LYS A 14 -1.84 23.08 -2.66
C LYS A 14 -0.73 22.03 -2.75
N ASN A 15 -1.08 20.80 -3.13
CA ASN A 15 -0.14 19.69 -3.20
C ASN A 15 0.47 19.48 -4.59
N TYR A 16 0.06 20.24 -5.60
CA TYR A 16 0.51 20.06 -6.99
C TYR A 16 2.03 19.96 -7.13
N ASN A 17 2.78 20.85 -6.46
CA ASN A 17 4.24 20.86 -6.51
C ASN A 17 4.92 19.76 -5.67
N SER A 18 4.16 18.88 -5.03
CA SER A 18 4.72 17.87 -4.11
C SER A 18 5.11 16.60 -4.82
N TRP A 19 4.56 16.31 -6.00
CA TRP A 19 4.67 14.98 -6.61
C TRP A 19 6.09 14.65 -7.06
N ASN A 20 6.78 15.62 -7.66
CA ASN A 20 8.05 15.39 -8.34
C ASN A 20 9.15 16.29 -7.77
N HIS A 21 9.43 16.17 -6.48
CA HIS A 21 10.57 16.84 -5.87
C HIS A 21 11.50 15.84 -5.17
N SER A 22 12.79 16.16 -5.16
CA SER A 22 13.76 15.39 -4.40
C SER A 22 13.71 15.80 -2.93
N LEU A 23 13.83 14.82 -2.03
CA LEU A 23 14.05 15.06 -0.59
C LEU A 23 15.51 15.37 -0.25
N GLY A 24 16.38 15.47 -1.26
CA GLY A 24 17.79 15.78 -1.11
C GLY A 24 18.70 14.58 -1.39
N ASN A 25 19.91 14.65 -0.85
CA ASN A 25 20.93 13.62 -1.06
C ASN A 25 20.64 12.36 -0.21
N PRO A 26 21.02 11.17 -0.70
CA PRO A 26 20.98 9.95 0.09
C PRO A 26 21.69 10.11 1.44
N VAL A 27 21.10 9.55 2.49
CA VAL A 27 21.73 9.48 3.80
C VAL A 27 22.86 8.45 3.75
N ASN A 28 24.05 8.85 4.20
CA ASN A 28 25.22 7.97 4.18
C ASN A 28 24.96 6.68 4.97
N GLY A 29 25.33 5.54 4.37
CA GLY A 29 25.12 4.21 4.96
C GLY A 29 23.67 3.70 4.93
N ARG A 30 22.73 4.43 4.30
CA ARG A 30 21.34 3.96 4.18
C ARG A 30 21.22 2.82 3.18
N ASN A 31 20.56 1.75 3.59
CA ASN A 31 20.20 0.62 2.76
C ASN A 31 18.69 0.62 2.48
N VAL A 32 18.31 0.16 1.29
CA VAL A 32 16.90 -0.01 0.92
C VAL A 32 16.68 -1.45 0.50
N ILE A 33 15.73 -2.10 1.18
CA ILE A 33 15.17 -3.38 0.79
C ILE A 33 13.86 -3.09 0.04
N ILE A 34 13.76 -3.51 -1.21
CA ILE A 34 12.49 -3.53 -1.94
C ILE A 34 11.89 -4.92 -1.74
N LEU A 35 10.81 -4.99 -0.96
CA LEU A 35 10.12 -6.22 -0.62
C LEU A 35 8.90 -6.38 -1.54
N ILE A 36 8.97 -7.34 -2.46
CA ILE A 36 7.85 -7.72 -3.32
C ILE A 36 7.10 -8.85 -2.63
N THR A 37 5.86 -8.61 -2.22
CA THR A 37 5.03 -9.67 -1.62
C THR A 37 4.11 -10.29 -2.67
N THR A 38 4.20 -11.61 -2.87
CA THR A 38 3.41 -12.32 -3.86
C THR A 38 2.87 -13.64 -3.30
N LYS A 39 1.76 -14.11 -3.88
CA LYS A 39 1.28 -15.49 -3.70
C LYS A 39 1.94 -16.49 -4.65
N GLY A 40 2.73 -16.04 -5.61
CA GLY A 40 3.30 -16.89 -6.66
C GLY A 40 2.37 -17.13 -7.86
N GLU A 41 1.26 -16.40 -7.97
CA GLU A 41 0.30 -16.51 -9.09
C GLU A 41 0.73 -15.65 -10.30
N ALA A 42 1.44 -14.54 -10.06
CA ALA A 42 1.81 -13.55 -11.08
C ALA A 42 3.32 -13.53 -11.37
N GLN A 43 3.93 -14.71 -11.54
CA GLN A 43 5.38 -14.91 -11.65
C GLN A 43 6.04 -14.02 -12.73
N GLU A 44 5.47 -13.96 -13.93
CA GLU A 44 6.00 -13.13 -15.03
C GLU A 44 5.89 -11.63 -14.73
N VAL A 45 4.82 -11.20 -14.06
CA VAL A 45 4.65 -9.79 -13.66
C VAL A 45 5.73 -9.40 -12.66
N VAL A 46 5.96 -10.24 -11.64
CA VAL A 46 7.04 -10.04 -10.66
C VAL A 46 8.42 -10.03 -11.33
N ALA A 47 8.69 -10.94 -12.26
CA ALA A 47 9.95 -10.96 -13.00
C ALA A 47 10.17 -9.65 -13.79
N ASN A 48 9.11 -9.10 -14.40
CA ASN A 48 9.17 -7.82 -15.10
C ASN A 48 9.34 -6.62 -14.15
N ILE A 49 8.72 -6.65 -12.96
CA ILE A 49 8.94 -5.67 -11.90
C ILE A 49 10.42 -5.67 -11.51
N ILE A 50 11.01 -6.84 -11.23
CA ILE A 50 12.43 -6.98 -10.86
C ILE A 50 13.34 -6.42 -11.96
N LYS A 51 13.08 -6.78 -13.22
CA LYS A 51 13.83 -6.26 -14.37
C LYS A 51 13.77 -4.73 -14.45
N THR A 52 12.61 -4.14 -14.17
CA THR A 52 12.41 -2.68 -14.17
C THR A 52 13.16 -2.03 -13.00
N LEU A 53 13.08 -2.59 -11.79
CA LEU A 53 13.80 -2.08 -10.63
C LEU A 53 15.32 -2.11 -10.82
N LYS A 54 15.83 -3.17 -11.45
CA LYS A 54 17.27 -3.29 -11.77
C LYS A 54 17.72 -2.29 -12.83
N SER A 55 16.86 -1.92 -13.78
CA SER A 55 17.25 -0.97 -14.84
C SER A 55 17.48 0.44 -14.31
N TYR A 56 16.90 0.80 -13.16
CA TYR A 56 17.17 2.06 -12.47
C TYR A 56 18.62 2.20 -12.00
N SER A 57 19.40 1.11 -11.97
CA SER A 57 20.82 1.15 -11.57
C SER A 57 21.06 1.76 -10.18
N ILE A 58 20.07 1.66 -9.29
CA ILE A 58 20.16 2.09 -7.89
C ILE A 58 20.54 0.86 -7.05
N ASN A 59 21.56 0.99 -6.21
CA ASN A 59 21.98 -0.07 -5.30
C ASN A 59 20.91 -0.33 -4.22
N THR A 60 20.03 -1.30 -4.48
CA THR A 60 18.97 -1.75 -3.57
C THR A 60 19.00 -3.27 -3.47
N ARG A 61 18.56 -3.80 -2.32
CA ARG A 61 18.36 -5.23 -2.14
C ARG A 61 16.93 -5.56 -2.50
N ILE A 62 16.70 -6.43 -3.47
CA ILE A 62 15.36 -6.85 -3.87
C ILE A 62 15.08 -8.23 -3.26
N ILE A 63 14.01 -8.33 -2.48
CA ILE A 63 13.55 -9.57 -1.85
C ILE A 63 12.14 -9.88 -2.34
N VAL A 64 11.95 -11.08 -2.89
CA VAL A 64 10.62 -11.64 -3.17
C VAL A 64 10.18 -12.48 -1.99
N LEU A 65 9.16 -12.00 -1.28
CA LEU A 65 8.50 -12.71 -0.19
C LEU A 65 7.33 -13.50 -0.76
N THR A 66 7.44 -14.82 -0.71
CA THR A 66 6.47 -15.74 -1.31
C THR A 66 6.21 -16.95 -0.42
N GLU A 67 5.19 -17.72 -0.74
CA GLU A 67 4.83 -18.93 0.00
C GLU A 67 5.69 -20.13 -0.41
N TYR A 68 5.78 -21.14 0.47
CA TYR A 68 6.57 -22.36 0.26
C TYR A 68 6.30 -23.08 -1.08
N TYR A 69 5.08 -22.97 -1.61
CA TYR A 69 4.66 -23.65 -2.84
C TYR A 69 5.09 -22.92 -4.12
N ASP A 70 5.56 -21.68 -4.02
CA ASP A 70 6.08 -20.95 -5.17
C ASP A 70 7.54 -21.35 -5.46
N LEU A 71 7.68 -22.21 -6.46
CA LEU A 71 8.97 -22.76 -6.89
C LEU A 71 9.65 -21.92 -7.97
N TYR A 72 9.06 -20.78 -8.38
CA TYR A 72 9.65 -19.94 -9.40
C TYR A 72 11.00 -19.37 -8.96
N ARG A 73 11.91 -19.22 -9.92
CA ARG A 73 13.22 -18.61 -9.72
C ARG A 73 13.18 -17.18 -10.20
N TYR A 74 13.14 -16.27 -9.25
CA TYR A 74 13.28 -14.85 -9.50
C TYR A 74 14.76 -14.46 -9.57
N ASP A 75 15.07 -13.45 -10.38
CA ASP A 75 16.39 -12.82 -10.42
C ASP A 75 16.56 -11.83 -9.25
N ALA A 76 16.26 -12.30 -8.04
CA ALA A 76 16.26 -11.56 -6.78
C ALA A 76 16.43 -12.53 -5.60
N GLU A 77 16.68 -12.02 -4.40
CA GLU A 77 16.65 -12.86 -3.21
C GLU A 77 15.22 -13.35 -2.96
N ILE A 78 15.05 -14.61 -2.54
CA ILE A 78 13.73 -15.20 -2.30
C ILE A 78 13.63 -15.59 -0.84
N LEU A 79 12.66 -14.99 -0.15
CA LEU A 79 12.27 -15.37 1.20
C LEU A 79 10.97 -16.17 1.13
N ARG A 80 11.06 -17.49 1.32
CA ARG A 80 9.89 -18.38 1.32
C ARG A 80 9.35 -18.56 2.72
N VAL A 81 8.07 -18.32 2.90
CA VAL A 81 7.37 -18.59 4.15
C VAL A 81 7.12 -20.10 4.26
N PRO A 82 7.66 -20.79 5.29
CA PRO A 82 7.49 -22.24 5.46
C PRO A 82 6.02 -22.63 5.62
N ALA A 83 5.61 -23.81 5.15
CA ALA A 83 4.22 -24.27 5.22
C ALA A 83 3.67 -24.35 6.66
N ASP A 84 4.53 -24.74 7.59
CA ASP A 84 4.25 -24.93 9.01
C ASP A 84 4.35 -23.64 9.84
N TYR A 85 4.82 -22.54 9.24
CA TYR A 85 4.92 -21.26 9.94
C TYR A 85 3.54 -20.73 10.34
N LYS A 86 3.41 -20.41 11.64
CA LYS A 86 2.20 -19.86 12.25
C LYS A 86 2.58 -18.65 13.09
N THR A 87 1.83 -17.57 12.93
CA THR A 87 1.97 -16.40 13.79
C THR A 87 1.23 -16.61 15.11
N LYS A 88 1.62 -15.85 16.15
CA LYS A 88 1.07 -15.98 17.50
C LYS A 88 -0.44 -15.67 17.56
N ASN A 89 -0.88 -14.65 16.84
CA ASN A 89 -2.29 -14.21 16.80
C ASN A 89 -3.07 -14.85 15.64
N GLY A 90 -2.49 -15.80 14.90
CA GLY A 90 -3.18 -16.55 13.85
C GLY A 90 -3.43 -15.76 12.57
N SER A 91 -2.56 -14.80 12.26
CA SER A 91 -2.54 -14.07 10.99
C SER A 91 -2.43 -15.00 9.79
N LYS A 92 -3.07 -14.62 8.69
CA LYS A 92 -3.12 -15.40 7.45
C LYS A 92 -2.70 -14.56 6.24
N ASN A 93 -2.51 -15.22 5.09
CA ASN A 93 -2.25 -14.58 3.79
C ASN A 93 -1.04 -13.62 3.86
N LYS A 94 -1.13 -12.47 3.18
CA LYS A 94 -0.10 -11.42 3.13
C LYS A 94 0.44 -11.06 4.50
N GLN A 95 -0.44 -10.86 5.48
CA GLN A 95 -0.06 -10.49 6.85
C GLN A 95 0.82 -11.55 7.54
N ARG A 96 0.55 -12.84 7.32
CA ARG A 96 1.40 -13.94 7.81
C ARG A 96 2.79 -13.87 7.18
N ALA A 97 2.86 -13.65 5.88
CA ALA A 97 4.14 -13.52 5.18
C ALA A 97 4.95 -12.31 5.69
N LEU A 98 4.29 -11.17 5.87
CA LEU A 98 4.94 -9.95 6.38
C LEU A 98 5.42 -10.12 7.83
N GLN A 99 4.68 -10.85 8.67
CA GLN A 99 5.13 -11.18 10.02
C GLN A 99 6.39 -12.06 9.99
N TYR A 100 6.44 -13.06 9.11
CA TYR A 100 7.64 -13.88 8.90
C TYR A 100 8.84 -13.02 8.48
N TYR A 101 8.62 -12.05 7.59
CA TYR A 101 9.66 -11.10 7.19
C TYR A 101 10.13 -10.21 8.36
N SER A 102 9.23 -9.72 9.22
CA SER A 102 9.62 -8.96 10.42
C SER A 102 10.50 -9.77 11.37
N GLU A 103 10.19 -11.05 11.55
CA GLU A 103 11.01 -11.97 12.37
C GLU A 103 12.36 -12.26 11.69
N TRP A 104 12.38 -12.34 10.35
CA TRP A 104 13.61 -12.46 9.58
C TRP A 104 14.49 -11.20 9.71
N LEU A 105 13.92 -9.99 9.68
CA LEU A 105 14.66 -8.75 9.93
C LEU A 105 15.35 -8.77 11.30
N LEU A 106 14.61 -9.18 12.33
CA LEU A 106 15.12 -9.31 13.69
C LEU A 106 16.26 -10.34 13.76
N LYS A 107 16.04 -11.54 13.20
CA LYS A 107 17.03 -12.64 13.20
C LYS A 107 18.34 -12.26 12.49
N ASN A 108 18.26 -11.44 11.45
CA ASN A 108 19.43 -11.00 10.67
C ASN A 108 20.02 -9.67 11.16
N ASN A 109 19.56 -9.15 12.31
CA ASN A 109 20.02 -7.87 12.88
C ASN A 109 19.96 -6.71 11.87
N ILE A 110 18.91 -6.66 11.05
CA ILE A 110 18.71 -5.57 10.09
C ILE A 110 18.22 -4.34 10.86
N GLY A 111 19.12 -3.36 11.03
CA GLY A 111 18.93 -2.22 11.92
C GLY A 111 18.36 -0.94 11.28
N SER A 112 18.49 0.16 12.02
CA SER A 112 17.91 1.47 11.73
C SER A 112 18.46 2.20 10.49
N ASN A 113 19.55 1.72 9.90
CA ASN A 113 20.06 2.25 8.63
C ASN A 113 19.34 1.67 7.41
N THR A 114 18.46 0.69 7.60
CA THR A 114 17.76 0.01 6.51
C THR A 114 16.28 0.39 6.49
N TYR A 115 15.74 0.63 5.30
CA TYR A 115 14.32 0.83 5.08
C TYR A 115 13.77 -0.26 4.17
N THR A 116 12.62 -0.82 4.54
CA THR A 116 11.84 -1.72 3.67
C THR A 116 10.83 -0.90 2.91
N LEU A 117 10.91 -0.90 1.58
CA LEU A 117 9.86 -0.45 0.66
C LEU A 117 8.98 -1.66 0.32
N HIS A 118 7.76 -1.68 0.86
CA HIS A 118 6.76 -2.71 0.60
C HIS A 118 6.02 -2.42 -0.70
N ILE A 119 6.01 -3.39 -1.62
CA ILE A 119 5.24 -3.34 -2.86
C ILE A 119 4.51 -4.67 -3.10
N ASP A 120 3.28 -4.57 -3.59
CA ASP A 120 2.51 -5.73 -4.06
C ASP A 120 3.05 -6.22 -5.42
N ASP A 121 2.68 -7.43 -5.83
CA ASP A 121 3.14 -8.08 -7.07
C ASP A 121 2.59 -7.47 -8.37
N ASP A 122 1.86 -6.36 -8.27
CA ASP A 122 1.38 -5.53 -9.37
C ASP A 122 1.76 -4.04 -9.25
N ASN A 123 2.71 -3.72 -8.36
CA ASN A 123 3.17 -2.35 -8.08
C ASN A 123 4.57 -2.11 -8.67
N ILE A 124 4.80 -0.92 -9.23
CA ILE A 124 6.12 -0.49 -9.71
C ILE A 124 6.42 0.91 -9.16
N PRO A 125 7.35 1.06 -8.21
CA PRO A 125 7.85 2.38 -7.81
C PRO A 125 8.68 2.99 -8.94
N ASP A 126 8.58 4.29 -9.14
CA ASP A 126 9.49 5.01 -10.02
C ASP A 126 10.88 5.21 -9.37
N GLU A 127 11.84 5.59 -10.21
CA GLU A 127 13.23 5.81 -9.78
C GLU A 127 13.33 6.92 -8.71
N LEU A 128 12.51 7.97 -8.83
CA LEU A 128 12.49 9.09 -7.90
C LEU A 128 12.03 8.65 -6.51
N TYR A 129 11.02 7.79 -6.42
CA TYR A 129 10.51 7.25 -5.17
C TYR A 129 11.62 6.55 -4.40
N ILE A 130 12.36 5.65 -5.07
CA ILE A 130 13.44 4.89 -4.45
C ILE A 130 14.57 5.83 -3.99
N LYS A 131 14.94 6.82 -4.80
CA LYS A 131 15.90 7.87 -4.40
C LYS A 131 15.44 8.64 -3.17
N ASN A 132 14.15 8.95 -3.09
CA ASN A 132 13.58 9.67 -1.94
C ASN A 132 13.49 8.79 -0.69
N VAL A 133 13.29 7.48 -0.80
CA VAL A 133 13.47 6.55 0.32
C VAL A 133 14.91 6.61 0.84
N MET A 134 15.90 6.76 -0.05
CA MET A 134 17.30 6.92 0.37
C MET A 134 17.59 8.27 1.07
N ALA A 135 16.74 9.28 0.89
CA ALA A 135 16.93 10.62 1.44
C ALA A 135 15.96 10.99 2.58
N MET A 136 14.87 10.23 2.77
CA MET A 136 13.79 10.62 3.68
C MET A 136 14.25 10.84 5.14
N PRO A 137 13.82 11.92 5.81
CA PRO A 137 14.22 12.25 7.19
C PRO A 137 13.27 11.68 8.26
N PHE A 138 12.40 10.76 7.89
CA PHE A 138 11.35 10.21 8.75
C PHE A 138 11.44 8.68 8.82
N ASP A 139 10.63 8.08 9.70
CA ASP A 139 10.76 6.69 10.12
C ASP A 139 9.96 5.73 9.23
N ALA A 140 8.83 6.20 8.71
CA ALA A 140 7.99 5.50 7.76
C ALA A 140 7.31 6.49 6.83
N GLY A 141 6.72 6.03 5.74
CA GLY A 141 5.97 6.91 4.87
C GLY A 141 5.35 6.22 3.69
N GLN A 142 4.59 7.01 2.93
CA GLN A 142 4.00 6.58 1.67
C GLN A 142 3.93 7.78 0.72
N GLY A 143 4.11 7.51 -0.57
CA GLY A 143 3.97 8.51 -1.62
C GLY A 143 2.66 8.44 -2.38
N THR A 144 2.71 8.84 -3.65
CA THR A 144 1.52 8.88 -4.50
C THR A 144 1.36 7.62 -5.32
N ILE A 145 0.13 7.34 -5.70
CA ILE A 145 -0.21 6.26 -6.62
C ILE A 145 -0.63 6.82 -7.97
N ARG A 146 -0.29 6.12 -9.05
CA ARG A 146 -0.81 6.38 -10.40
C ARG A 146 -1.22 5.06 -11.04
N LEU A 147 -2.21 5.10 -11.92
CA LEU A 147 -2.60 3.91 -12.68
C LEU A 147 -1.58 3.66 -13.78
N ARG A 148 -1.15 2.41 -13.92
CA ARG A 148 -0.46 1.96 -15.14
C ARG A 148 -1.41 2.04 -16.32
N GLU A 149 -0.84 2.28 -17.52
CA GLU A 149 -1.63 2.20 -18.75
C GLU A 149 -2.28 0.83 -18.84
N TYR A 150 -3.61 0.79 -18.92
CA TYR A 150 -4.36 -0.45 -18.97
C TYR A 150 -5.59 -0.29 -19.87
N LYS A 151 -5.71 -1.15 -20.88
CA LYS A 151 -6.62 -0.96 -22.02
C LYS A 151 -8.01 -1.57 -21.86
N ASN A 152 -8.33 -2.19 -20.72
CA ASN A 152 -9.43 -3.17 -20.69
C ASN A 152 -10.75 -2.67 -20.06
N CYS A 153 -10.80 -1.60 -19.25
CA CYS A 153 -12.08 -1.14 -18.68
C CYS A 153 -12.08 0.33 -18.24
N ILE A 154 -12.75 1.20 -19.01
CA ILE A 154 -12.86 2.64 -18.74
C ILE A 154 -13.57 2.94 -17.42
N ILE A 155 -14.67 2.25 -17.11
CA ILE A 155 -15.45 2.49 -15.87
C ILE A 155 -14.61 2.18 -14.63
N SER A 156 -13.92 1.03 -14.62
CA SER A 156 -13.04 0.67 -13.50
C SER A 156 -11.85 1.64 -13.39
N THR A 157 -11.36 2.16 -14.52
CA THR A 157 -10.28 3.16 -14.54
C THR A 157 -10.75 4.48 -13.92
N ILE A 158 -11.93 4.98 -14.31
CA ILE A 158 -12.57 6.17 -13.72
C ILE A 158 -12.79 5.99 -12.22
N ALA A 159 -13.30 4.84 -11.78
CA ALA A 159 -13.51 4.56 -10.36
C ALA A 159 -12.19 4.43 -9.56
N ASN A 160 -11.07 4.15 -10.23
CA ASN A 160 -9.75 4.12 -9.62
C ASN A 160 -9.05 5.48 -9.59
N PHE A 161 -9.39 6.42 -10.49
CA PHE A 161 -8.92 7.82 -10.40
C PHE A 161 -9.28 8.46 -9.06
N GLN A 162 -10.41 8.07 -8.46
CA GLN A 162 -10.79 8.53 -7.13
C GLN A 162 -9.72 8.25 -6.06
N ARG A 163 -9.07 7.08 -6.12
CA ARG A 163 -7.99 6.72 -5.17
C ARG A 163 -6.77 7.63 -5.37
N VAL A 164 -6.44 7.91 -6.64
CA VAL A 164 -5.36 8.82 -7.02
C VAL A 164 -5.65 10.22 -6.47
N THR A 165 -6.83 10.76 -6.74
CA THR A 165 -7.26 12.09 -6.28
C THR A 165 -7.26 12.19 -4.75
N PHE A 166 -7.76 11.17 -4.05
CA PHE A 166 -7.77 11.17 -2.60
C PHE A 166 -6.35 11.14 -2.01
N THR A 167 -5.46 10.35 -2.62
CA THR A 167 -4.05 10.29 -2.24
C THR A 167 -3.41 11.67 -2.42
N ASP A 168 -3.57 12.28 -3.59
CA ASP A 168 -2.97 13.56 -3.94
C ASP A 168 -3.50 14.73 -3.09
N ALA A 169 -4.74 14.64 -2.62
CA ALA A 169 -5.35 15.65 -1.77
C ALA A 169 -5.04 15.40 -0.27
N LEU A 170 -5.71 14.42 0.32
CA LEU A 170 -5.77 14.26 1.76
C LEU A 170 -4.56 13.52 2.32
N LEU A 171 -4.06 12.48 1.63
CA LEU A 171 -2.92 11.71 2.14
C LEU A 171 -1.64 12.52 2.09
N ILE A 172 -1.32 13.18 0.97
CA ILE A 172 -0.15 14.08 0.91
C ILE A 172 -0.24 15.15 2.02
N TYR A 173 -1.39 15.80 2.16
CA TYR A 173 -1.57 16.84 3.16
C TYR A 173 -1.35 16.33 4.59
N ALA A 174 -1.88 15.15 4.90
CA ALA A 174 -1.80 14.57 6.24
C ALA A 174 -0.40 14.01 6.55
N ASN A 175 0.22 13.34 5.58
CA ASN A 175 1.56 12.77 5.71
C ASN A 175 2.65 13.85 5.80
N LYS A 176 2.49 15.00 5.14
CA LYS A 176 3.35 16.18 5.35
C LYS A 176 3.32 16.71 6.78
N LYS A 177 2.28 16.38 7.55
CA LYS A 177 2.12 16.75 8.97
C LYS A 177 2.41 15.61 9.92
N PHE A 178 2.94 14.48 9.43
CA PHE A 178 3.20 13.27 10.20
C PHE A 178 1.95 12.70 10.90
N LYS A 179 0.77 12.85 10.27
CA LYS A 179 -0.52 12.37 10.81
C LYS A 179 -1.23 11.51 9.76
N PRO A 180 -0.79 10.28 9.49
CA PRO A 180 -1.35 9.46 8.43
C PRO A 180 -2.84 9.20 8.71
N LEU A 181 -3.69 9.61 7.78
CA LEU A 181 -5.14 9.43 7.91
C LEU A 181 -5.63 8.14 7.27
N SER A 182 -4.92 7.66 6.26
CA SER A 182 -5.12 6.35 5.64
C SER A 182 -3.79 5.91 5.04
N VAL A 183 -3.57 4.60 4.99
CA VAL A 183 -2.35 3.96 4.53
C VAL A 183 -2.76 2.78 3.66
N GLY A 184 -2.17 2.70 2.47
CA GLY A 184 -2.33 1.57 1.55
C GLY A 184 -1.06 0.72 1.51
N GLY A 185 -1.17 -0.50 0.99
CA GLY A 185 -0.03 -1.38 0.76
C GLY A 185 0.88 -0.92 -0.37
N GLU A 186 0.46 0.08 -1.15
CA GLU A 186 1.20 0.53 -2.32
C GLU A 186 2.28 1.55 -1.95
N GLY A 187 3.51 1.06 -1.80
CA GLY A 187 4.70 1.86 -1.51
C GLY A 187 4.91 2.20 -0.04
N LEU A 188 4.21 1.54 0.87
CA LEU A 188 4.45 1.72 2.30
C LEU A 188 5.93 1.44 2.61
N THR A 189 6.64 2.43 3.14
CA THR A 189 8.05 2.33 3.49
C THR A 189 8.21 2.43 4.99
N ILE A 190 8.96 1.51 5.60
CA ILE A 190 9.14 1.44 7.06
C ILE A 190 10.62 1.19 7.36
N ARG A 191 11.18 1.88 8.36
CA ARG A 191 12.52 1.55 8.87
C ARG A 191 12.53 0.15 9.46
N ALA A 192 13.54 -0.65 9.12
CA ALA A 192 13.56 -2.08 9.37
C ALA A 192 13.52 -2.46 10.86
N ASP A 193 14.20 -1.69 11.72
CA ASP A 193 14.18 -1.88 13.18
C ASP A 193 12.77 -1.65 13.78
N ILE A 194 12.05 -0.66 13.25
CA ILE A 194 10.68 -0.36 13.65
C ILE A 194 9.74 -1.47 13.20
N GLU A 195 9.86 -1.91 11.95
CA GLU A 195 9.06 -3.01 11.42
C GLU A 195 9.29 -4.30 12.22
N ALA A 196 10.55 -4.67 12.47
CA ALA A 196 10.93 -5.82 13.28
C ALA A 196 10.35 -5.75 14.71
N LYS A 197 10.34 -4.56 15.32
CA LYS A 197 9.77 -4.33 16.66
C LYS A 197 8.24 -4.43 16.68
N LEU A 198 7.56 -3.84 15.71
CA LEU A 198 6.10 -3.77 15.70
C LEU A 198 5.48 -5.09 15.24
N GLY A 199 5.99 -5.65 14.14
CA GLY A 199 5.43 -6.83 13.49
C GLY A 199 4.06 -6.60 12.86
N TRP A 200 3.67 -7.54 12.01
CA TRP A 200 2.43 -7.55 11.25
C TRP A 200 1.36 -8.47 11.83
N ASP A 201 1.57 -9.09 13.00
CA ASP A 201 0.66 -10.09 13.57
C ASP A 201 -0.65 -9.50 14.17
N PHE A 202 -1.52 -8.92 13.33
CA PHE A 202 -2.79 -8.30 13.72
C PHE A 202 -3.98 -9.27 13.86
N GLY A 203 -3.78 -10.57 13.60
CA GLY A 203 -4.82 -11.58 13.64
C GLY A 203 -5.33 -12.03 12.26
N PRO A 204 -6.34 -12.92 12.19
CA PRO A 204 -6.60 -13.73 10.98
C PRO A 204 -6.97 -12.98 9.70
N ILE A 205 -7.73 -11.89 9.82
CA ILE A 205 -8.15 -11.04 8.70
C ILE A 205 -8.11 -9.60 9.21
N ALA A 206 -7.31 -8.76 8.59
CA ALA A 206 -7.19 -7.37 8.99
C ALA A 206 -6.92 -6.47 7.78
N ALA A 207 -7.12 -5.16 7.95
CA ALA A 207 -6.61 -4.14 7.03
C ALA A 207 -5.17 -3.84 7.44
N GLU A 208 -4.26 -4.76 7.11
CA GLU A 208 -2.91 -4.85 7.66
C GLU A 208 -2.08 -3.60 7.41
N ASP A 209 -2.13 -3.05 6.19
CA ASP A 209 -1.36 -1.85 5.82
C ASP A 209 -1.85 -0.62 6.61
N LEU A 210 -3.17 -0.48 6.72
CA LEU A 210 -3.80 0.59 7.48
C LEU A 210 -3.47 0.48 8.97
N LEU A 211 -3.56 -0.72 9.54
CA LEU A 211 -3.21 -0.98 10.93
C LEU A 211 -1.73 -0.68 11.20
N MET A 212 -0.83 -1.14 10.33
CA MET A 212 0.60 -0.88 10.47
C MET A 212 0.88 0.64 10.44
N GLY A 213 0.34 1.36 9.45
CA GLY A 213 0.51 2.80 9.35
C GLY A 213 -0.01 3.57 10.58
N GLN A 214 -1.19 3.20 11.08
CA GLN A 214 -1.74 3.81 12.30
C GLN A 214 -0.94 3.44 13.55
N ARG A 215 -0.45 2.20 13.64
CA ARG A 215 0.37 1.75 14.77
C ARG A 215 1.71 2.47 14.82
N ILE A 216 2.37 2.65 13.67
CA ILE A 216 3.62 3.43 13.58
C ILE A 216 3.40 4.85 14.12
N HIS A 217 2.32 5.51 13.71
CA HIS A 217 1.98 6.85 14.20
C HIS A 217 1.66 6.84 15.70
N PHE A 218 0.87 5.87 16.16
CA PHE A 218 0.46 5.73 17.56
C PHE A 218 1.65 5.53 18.51
N GLU A 219 2.67 4.79 18.06
CA GLU A 219 3.92 4.53 18.80
C GLU A 219 4.90 5.73 18.76
N GLY A 220 4.51 6.86 18.15
CA GLY A 220 5.25 8.12 18.17
C GLY A 220 6.29 8.30 17.05
N TYR A 221 6.34 7.38 16.07
CA TYR A 221 7.25 7.50 14.94
C TYR A 221 6.73 8.48 13.88
N LYS A 222 7.65 9.09 13.13
CA LYS A 222 7.31 10.05 12.06
C LYS A 222 6.91 9.30 10.78
N TYR A 223 5.63 9.38 10.43
CA TYR A 223 5.09 8.85 9.18
C TYR A 223 4.95 9.97 8.13
N GLY A 224 5.88 10.06 7.19
CA GLY A 224 6.01 11.15 6.23
C GLY A 224 5.42 10.89 4.85
N TYR A 225 5.43 11.93 4.03
CA TYR A 225 5.13 11.85 2.60
C TYR A 225 6.42 11.64 1.80
N ILE A 226 6.44 10.62 0.94
CA ILE A 226 7.57 10.30 0.06
C ILE A 226 7.21 10.78 -1.36
N PRO A 227 7.91 11.77 -1.94
CA PRO A 227 7.66 12.18 -3.32
C PRO A 227 8.15 11.10 -4.30
N GLY A 228 7.57 11.09 -5.50
CA GLY A 228 7.70 9.99 -6.46
C GLY A 228 6.39 9.20 -6.58
N ILE A 229 6.33 8.33 -7.59
CA ILE A 229 5.11 7.64 -8.02
C ILE A 229 5.24 6.13 -7.80
N ILE A 230 4.20 5.53 -7.23
CA ILE A 230 3.96 4.09 -7.30
C ILE A 230 2.91 3.82 -8.36
N TYR A 231 3.29 3.08 -9.40
CA TYR A 231 2.40 2.67 -10.46
C TYR A 231 1.66 1.38 -10.09
N ILE A 232 0.33 1.44 -10.03
CA ILE A 232 -0.54 0.33 -9.62
C ILE A 232 -1.35 -0.20 -10.81
N ALA A 233 -1.70 -1.48 -10.80
CA ALA A 233 -2.62 -2.03 -11.79
C ALA A 233 -4.08 -1.68 -11.45
N PRO A 234 -4.89 -1.19 -12.41
CA PRO A 234 -6.32 -1.07 -12.22
C PRO A 234 -6.99 -2.46 -12.17
N ALA A 235 -8.28 -2.50 -11.80
CA ALA A 235 -9.06 -3.73 -11.87
C ALA A 235 -9.21 -4.20 -13.33
N LEU A 236 -9.14 -5.51 -13.56
CA LEU A 236 -9.20 -6.09 -14.91
C LEU A 236 -10.60 -5.94 -15.54
N ASN A 237 -11.62 -6.09 -14.70
CA ASN A 237 -13.04 -6.04 -15.06
C ASN A 237 -13.87 -5.57 -13.85
N LEU A 238 -15.18 -5.39 -14.04
CA LEU A 238 -16.10 -4.94 -12.99
C LEU A 238 -16.20 -5.93 -11.81
N LYS A 239 -16.18 -7.25 -12.09
CA LYS A 239 -16.25 -8.28 -11.05
C LYS A 239 -15.04 -8.19 -10.12
N ASP A 240 -13.84 -8.07 -10.67
CA ASP A 240 -12.60 -7.89 -9.92
C ASP A 240 -12.60 -6.57 -9.14
N PHE A 241 -13.15 -5.51 -9.73
CA PHE A 241 -13.31 -4.22 -9.07
C PHE A 241 -14.16 -4.37 -7.78
N TYR A 242 -15.35 -4.96 -7.88
CA TYR A 242 -16.22 -5.15 -6.71
C TYR A 242 -15.64 -6.13 -5.71
N ALA A 243 -15.01 -7.22 -6.16
CA ALA A 243 -14.37 -8.19 -5.27
C ALA A 243 -13.24 -7.57 -4.44
N ARG A 244 -12.40 -6.71 -5.05
CA ARG A 244 -11.35 -5.96 -4.33
C ARG A 244 -11.96 -5.02 -3.29
N ARG A 245 -13.00 -4.27 -3.63
CA ARG A 245 -13.65 -3.32 -2.71
C ARG A 245 -14.41 -3.99 -1.56
N GLY A 246 -15.12 -5.08 -1.86
CA GLY A 246 -15.79 -5.89 -0.83
C GLY A 246 -14.80 -6.40 0.22
N ARG A 247 -13.61 -6.85 -0.23
CA ARG A 247 -12.52 -7.26 0.66
C ARG A 247 -12.03 -6.12 1.55
N TRP A 248 -11.78 -4.93 0.98
CA TRP A 248 -11.33 -3.76 1.75
C TRP A 248 -12.35 -3.34 2.81
N ILE A 249 -13.63 -3.31 2.46
CA ILE A 249 -14.72 -3.00 3.39
C ILE A 249 -14.74 -4.02 4.54
N HIS A 250 -14.70 -5.31 4.20
CA HIS A 250 -14.69 -6.38 5.21
C HIS A 250 -13.48 -6.25 6.16
N HIS A 251 -12.27 -6.11 5.61
CA HIS A 251 -11.03 -5.99 6.39
C HIS A 251 -11.05 -4.75 7.30
N PHE A 252 -11.57 -3.62 6.80
CA PHE A 252 -11.74 -2.42 7.62
C PHE A 252 -12.72 -2.65 8.76
N PHE A 253 -13.91 -3.22 8.50
CA PHE A 253 -14.91 -3.45 9.54
C PHE A 253 -14.38 -4.37 10.65
N VAL A 254 -13.62 -5.41 10.30
CA VAL A 254 -12.97 -6.29 11.29
C VAL A 254 -11.92 -5.53 12.10
N SER A 255 -11.17 -4.63 11.46
CA SER A 255 -10.07 -3.86 12.08
C SER A 255 -10.51 -2.58 12.80
N ARG A 256 -11.77 -2.14 12.61
CA ARG A 256 -12.24 -0.79 12.97
C ARG A 256 -12.00 -0.42 14.43
N LYS A 257 -12.18 -1.37 15.36
CA LYS A 257 -12.04 -1.11 16.80
C LYS A 257 -10.58 -0.83 17.15
N CYS A 258 -9.66 -1.60 16.57
CA CYS A 258 -8.22 -1.39 16.76
C CYS A 258 -7.79 -0.04 16.16
N ILE A 259 -8.26 0.27 14.95
CA ILE A 259 -7.99 1.56 14.29
C ILE A 259 -8.56 2.71 15.11
N PHE A 260 -9.79 2.59 15.61
CA PHE A 260 -10.45 3.64 16.39
C PHE A 260 -9.66 3.97 17.66
N ASN A 261 -9.16 2.95 18.34
CA ASN A 261 -8.37 3.11 19.56
C ASN A 261 -7.02 3.82 19.30
N MET A 262 -6.47 3.69 18.09
CA MET A 262 -5.22 4.36 17.70
C MET A 262 -5.47 5.76 17.12
N ASN A 263 -6.48 5.89 16.25
CA ASN A 263 -6.81 7.11 15.53
C ASN A 263 -8.28 7.09 15.08
N SER A 264 -9.16 7.67 15.90
CA SER A 264 -10.58 7.81 15.57
C SER A 264 -10.84 8.62 14.30
N THR A 265 -9.94 9.56 13.95
CA THR A 265 -10.07 10.36 12.71
C THR A 265 -9.86 9.50 11.47
N ALA A 266 -8.95 8.51 11.52
CA ALA A 266 -8.76 7.56 10.43
C ALA A 266 -10.02 6.71 10.18
N VAL A 267 -10.71 6.30 11.24
CA VAL A 267 -11.99 5.57 11.14
C VAL A 267 -13.08 6.47 10.54
N ILE A 268 -13.25 7.68 11.06
CA ILE A 268 -14.25 8.64 10.56
C ILE A 268 -13.99 8.96 9.09
N LEU A 269 -12.73 9.17 8.71
CA LEU A 269 -12.37 9.44 7.33
C LEU A 269 -12.66 8.22 6.46
N PHE A 270 -12.24 7.02 6.84
CA PHE A 270 -12.52 5.82 6.04
C PHE A 270 -14.03 5.60 5.87
N SER A 271 -14.81 5.70 6.96
CA SER A 271 -16.27 5.67 6.89
C SER A 271 -16.80 6.73 5.92
N TYR A 272 -16.34 7.98 6.03
CA TYR A 272 -16.73 9.04 5.11
C TYR A 272 -16.37 8.73 3.64
N LEU A 273 -15.19 8.18 3.38
CA LEU A 273 -14.75 7.84 2.02
C LEU A 273 -15.57 6.70 1.42
N TYR A 274 -16.02 5.75 2.22
CA TYR A 274 -16.78 4.61 1.69
C TYR A 274 -18.30 4.87 1.70
N ASP A 275 -18.81 5.62 2.66
CA ASP A 275 -20.21 5.99 2.78
C ASP A 275 -20.60 7.10 1.78
N PHE A 276 -19.72 8.09 1.53
CA PHE A 276 -20.02 9.20 0.61
C PHE A 276 -19.36 9.09 -0.76
N MET A 277 -18.32 8.26 -0.95
CA MET A 277 -17.72 8.08 -2.27
C MET A 277 -18.28 6.84 -3.00
N TRP A 278 -19.55 6.95 -3.39
CA TRP A 278 -20.17 6.44 -4.62
C TRP A 278 -20.18 4.92 -4.95
N VAL A 279 -19.30 4.09 -4.40
CA VAL A 279 -19.15 2.69 -4.84
C VAL A 279 -20.22 1.75 -4.28
N PRO A 280 -20.69 1.87 -3.02
CA PRO A 280 -21.80 1.04 -2.56
C PRO A 280 -23.12 1.48 -3.20
N PHE A 281 -23.39 2.78 -3.31
CA PHE A 281 -24.70 3.25 -3.79
C PHE A 281 -24.91 3.00 -5.28
N VAL A 282 -23.93 3.34 -6.14
CA VAL A 282 -24.02 3.03 -7.57
C VAL A 282 -23.79 1.56 -7.84
N GLY A 283 -22.92 0.88 -7.09
CA GLY A 283 -22.73 -0.56 -7.22
C GLY A 283 -23.96 -1.37 -6.84
N ILE A 284 -24.66 -1.01 -5.75
CA ILE A 284 -25.92 -1.63 -5.35
C ILE A 284 -27.03 -1.28 -6.33
N ILE A 285 -27.13 -0.03 -6.80
CA ILE A 285 -28.10 0.35 -7.83
C ILE A 285 -27.85 -0.43 -9.13
N LEU A 286 -26.62 -0.45 -9.64
CA LEU A 286 -26.27 -1.18 -10.86
C LEU A 286 -26.45 -2.69 -10.70
N TRP A 287 -26.11 -3.26 -9.55
CA TRP A 287 -26.38 -4.67 -9.24
C TRP A 287 -27.88 -4.97 -9.15
N PHE A 288 -28.67 -4.09 -8.52
CA PHE A 288 -30.12 -4.21 -8.45
C PHE A 288 -30.76 -4.11 -9.84
N PHE A 289 -30.26 -3.21 -10.70
CA PHE A 289 -30.71 -3.07 -12.08
C PHE A 289 -30.33 -4.28 -12.95
N ASP A 290 -29.12 -4.82 -12.81
CA ASP A 290 -28.68 -6.03 -13.51
C ASP A 290 -29.50 -7.27 -13.09
N PHE A 291 -29.71 -7.45 -11.77
CA PHE A 291 -30.45 -8.57 -11.20
C PHE A 291 -31.94 -8.57 -11.59
N TYR A 292 -32.61 -7.40 -11.57
CA TYR A 292 -34.05 -7.31 -11.87
C TYR A 292 -34.39 -7.08 -13.34
N PHE A 293 -33.58 -6.32 -14.07
CA PHE A 293 -33.90 -5.91 -15.45
C PHE A 293 -33.06 -6.64 -16.51
N LYS A 294 -32.17 -7.56 -16.12
CA LYS A 294 -31.31 -8.35 -17.03
C LYS A 294 -30.59 -7.48 -18.08
N PHE A 295 -30.14 -6.30 -17.69
CA PHE A 295 -29.39 -5.42 -18.59
C PHE A 295 -28.03 -6.02 -18.90
N HIS A 296 -27.92 -6.68 -20.06
CA HIS A 296 -26.63 -7.08 -20.60
C HIS A 296 -25.96 -5.80 -21.10
N PHE A 297 -24.97 -5.30 -20.37
CA PHE A 297 -24.06 -4.31 -20.92
C PHE A 297 -23.31 -4.94 -22.09
N PRO A 298 -23.25 -4.28 -23.27
CA PRO A 298 -22.43 -4.75 -24.38
C PRO A 298 -20.94 -4.77 -24.02
#